data_AF-A0A183GE71-F1
#
_entry.id   AF-A0A183GE71-F1
#
_cell.length_a   1.000
_cell.length_b   1.000
_cell.length_c   1.000
_cell.angle_alpha   90.00
_cell.angle_beta   90.00
_cell.angle_gamma   90.00
#
_symmetry.space_group_name_H-M   'P 1'
#
loop_
_entity.id
_entity.type
_entity.pdbx_description
1 polymer ?
#
loop_
_entity_poly.entity_id
_entity_poly.type
_entity_poly.pdbx_seq_one_letter_code
_entity_poly.pdbx_strand_id
1 'polypeptide(L)' 'MLACEDKGDLERQVQAWCNRLAMFRLKLNLKKTENLTTDVNESGSIKINGTELARTSVFKYLGSAIASDGGLWLK' A
#
# COMPACT_ATOMS: atom_id res chain seq x y z
N MET A 1 -0.86 7.88 2.79
CA MET A 1 -0.63 7.16 1.54
C MET A 1 0.85 7.19 1.27
N LEU A 2 1.47 6.03 1.00
CA LEU A 2 2.87 5.92 0.59
C LEU A 2 2.86 5.44 -0.87
N ALA A 3 3.74 5.97 -1.69
CA ALA A 3 3.91 5.59 -3.08
C ALA A 3 5.40 5.55 -3.39
N CYS A 4 5.83 4.54 -4.13
CA CYS A 4 7.21 4.37 -4.57
C CYS A 4 7.21 3.62 -5.89
N GLU A 5 8.23 3.86 -6.70
CA GLU A 5 8.44 3.17 -7.98
C GLU A 5 9.00 1.76 -7.77
N ASP A 6 9.76 1.55 -6.70
CA ASP A 6 10.33 0.26 -6.34
C ASP A 6 9.61 -0.36 -5.13
N LYS A 7 9.27 -1.65 -5.26
CA LYS A 7 8.59 -2.39 -4.19
C LYS A 7 9.44 -2.59 -2.95
N GLY A 8 10.75 -2.82 -3.09
CA GLY A 8 11.66 -2.97 -1.95
C GLY A 8 11.73 -1.68 -1.13
N ASP A 9 11.78 -0.53 -1.80
CA ASP A 9 11.71 0.77 -1.15
C ASP A 9 10.34 1.05 -0.52
N LEU A 10 9.24 0.63 -1.16
CA LEU A 10 7.91 0.71 -0.55
C LEU A 10 7.81 -0.15 0.73
N GLU A 11 8.33 -1.38 0.72
CA GLU A 11 8.40 -2.24 1.91
C GLU A 11 9.19 -1.58 3.04
N ARG A 12 10.36 -0.99 2.73
CA ARG A 12 11.18 -0.26 3.71
C ARG A 12 10.44 0.96 4.27
N GLN A 13 9.77 1.74 3.43
CA GLN A 13 9.00 2.92 3.86
C GLN A 13 7.82 2.53 4.76
N VAL A 14 7.08 1.48 4.39
CA VAL A 14 5.95 0.99 5.18
C VAL A 14 6.45 0.46 6.54
N GLN A 15 7.60 -0.21 6.58
CA GLN A 15 8.22 -0.66 7.82
C GLN A 15 8.64 0.52 8.72
N ALA A 16 9.30 1.53 8.15
CA ALA A 16 9.66 2.75 8.88
C ALA A 16 8.42 3.47 9.44
N TRP A 17 7.32 3.50 8.67
CA TRP A 17 6.05 4.07 9.11
C TRP A 17 5.42 3.26 10.25
N CYS A 18 5.43 1.92 10.18
CA CYS A 18 5.00 1.05 11.28
C CYS A 18 5.80 1.32 12.57
N ASN A 19 7.13 1.45 12.47
CA ASN A 19 7.98 1.76 13.61
C ASN A 19 7.64 3.13 14.21
N ARG A 20 7.38 4.13 13.35
CA ARG A 20 6.95 5.47 13.80
C ARG A 20 5.60 5.45 14.48
N LEU A 21 4.62 4.70 13.97
CA LEU A 21 3.31 4.52 14.62
C LEU A 21 3.45 3.89 16.01
N ALA A 22 4.34 2.89 16.15
CA ALA A 22 4.58 2.22 17.43
C ALA A 22 5.09 3.18 18.51
N MET A 23 5.88 4.21 18.16
CA MET A 23 6.31 5.26 19.10
C MET A 23 5.13 6.02 19.72
N PHE A 24 4.01 6.11 19.00
CA PHE A 24 2.77 6.72 19.47
C PHE A 24 1.76 5.70 20.02
N ARG A 25 2.18 4.45 20.22
CA ARG A 25 1.30 3.31 20.61
C ARG A 25 0.15 3.07 19.61
N LEU A 26 0.35 3.46 18.36
CA LEU A 26 -0.56 3.20 17.26
C LEU A 26 -0.07 1.99 16.43
N LYS A 27 -0.99 1.36 15.71
CA LYS A 27 -0.69 0.22 14.84
C LYS A 27 -1.45 0.32 13.52
N LEU A 28 -0.80 -0.11 12.45
CA LEU A 28 -1.43 -0.28 11.15
C LEU A 28 -2.49 -1.38 11.18
N ASN A 29 -3.68 -1.08 10.66
CA ASN A 29 -4.73 -2.08 10.49
C ASN A 29 -4.51 -2.86 9.18
N LEU A 30 -3.81 -3.99 9.27
CA LEU A 30 -3.50 -4.82 8.10
C LEU A 30 -4.76 -5.34 7.38
N LYS A 31 -5.91 -5.47 8.06
CA LYS A 31 -7.17 -5.89 7.44
C LYS A 31 -7.80 -4.80 6.56
N LYS A 32 -7.45 -3.53 6.78
CA LYS A 32 -7.97 -2.37 6.03
C LYS A 32 -6.91 -1.74 5.13
N THR A 33 -5.67 -2.23 5.19
CA THR A 33 -4.56 -1.71 4.39
C THR A 33 -4.41 -2.58 3.16
N GLU A 34 -4.40 -1.94 2.01
CA GLU A 34 -4.28 -2.59 0.71
C GLU A 34 -3.08 -2.01 -0.03
N ASN A 35 -2.50 -2.79 -0.93
CA ASN A 35 -1.51 -2.33 -1.89
C ASN A 35 -2.11 -2.30 -3.30
N LEU A 36 -1.66 -1.34 -4.10
CA LEU A 36 -1.95 -1.22 -5.52
C LEU A 36 -0.60 -1.02 -6.22
N THR A 37 -0.40 -1.69 -7.34
CA THR A 37 0.69 -1.41 -8.27
C THR A 37 0.11 -1.31 -9.67
N THR A 38 0.67 -0.40 -10.45
CA THR A 38 0.34 -0.21 -11.87
C THR A 38 1.25 -1.02 -12.78
N ASP A 39 2.28 -1.67 -12.23
CA ASP A 39 3.15 -2.54 -12.99
C ASP A 39 2.48 -3.90 -13.22
N VAL A 40 2.23 -4.22 -14.49
CA VAL A 40 1.62 -5.46 -14.95
C VAL A 40 2.56 -6.66 -14.74
N ASN A 41 3.88 -6.43 -14.76
CA ASN A 41 4.88 -7.48 -14.57
C ASN A 41 5.21 -7.74 -13.11
N GLU A 42 4.84 -6.80 -12.23
CA GLU A 42 5.10 -6.95 -10.81
C GLU A 42 4.19 -8.03 -10.24
N SER A 43 4.78 -9.20 -10.02
CA SER A 43 4.12 -10.34 -9.40
C SER A 43 4.38 -10.35 -7.89
N GLY A 44 3.32 -10.63 -7.13
CA GLY A 44 3.39 -10.71 -5.68
C GLY A 44 2.95 -9.44 -4.96
N SER A 45 3.18 -9.47 -3.66
CA SER A 45 2.58 -8.60 -2.66
C SER A 45 3.67 -8.02 -1.75
N ILE A 46 3.33 -6.91 -1.12
CA ILE A 46 4.18 -6.23 -0.14
C ILE A 46 4.09 -7.00 1.18
N LYS A 47 5.23 -7.25 1.83
CA LYS A 47 5.26 -7.85 3.17
C LYS A 47 5.62 -6.80 4.22
N ILE A 48 4.84 -6.75 5.30
CA ILE A 48 5.10 -5.91 6.47
C ILE A 48 5.31 -6.84 7.67
N ASN A 49 6.48 -6.78 8.31
CA ASN A 49 6.81 -7.70 9.41
C ASN A 49 6.54 -9.18 9.06
N GLY A 50 6.79 -9.60 7.81
CA GLY A 50 6.49 -10.94 7.32
C GLY A 50 5.01 -11.25 7.06
N THR A 51 4.09 -10.31 7.33
CA THR A 51 2.67 -10.44 6.97
C THR A 51 2.40 -9.82 5.61
N GLU A 52 1.74 -10.56 4.74
CA GLU A 52 1.39 -10.14 3.39
C GLU A 52 0.23 -9.13 3.40
N LEU A 53 0.38 -8.03 2.67
CA LEU A 53 -0.73 -7.10 2.42
C LEU A 53 -1.58 -7.57 1.24
N ALA A 54 -2.90 -7.40 1.39
CA ALA A 54 -3.83 -7.64 0.30
C ALA A 54 -3.53 -6.69 -0.87
N ARG A 55 -3.45 -7.26 -2.08
CA ARG A 55 -3.37 -6.49 -3.32
C ARG A 55 -4.78 -6.24 -3.85
N THR A 56 -5.04 -5.00 -4.27
CA THR A 56 -6.29 -4.61 -4.91
C THR A 56 -6.04 -4.16 -6.33
N SER A 57 -7.04 -4.29 -7.21
CA SER A 57 -7.04 -3.70 -8.55
C SER A 57 -7.59 -2.27 -8.56
N VAL A 58 -8.31 -1.86 -7.51
CA VAL A 58 -8.89 -0.53 -7.37
C VAL A 58 -8.70 -0.04 -5.94
N PHE A 59 -8.00 1.08 -5.78
CA PHE A 59 -7.76 1.72 -4.50
C PHE A 59 -8.68 2.95 -4.36
N LYS A 60 -9.53 2.97 -3.32
CA LYS A 60 -10.45 4.07 -3.05
C LYS A 60 -9.87 5.02 -1.99
N TYR A 61 -9.90 6.31 -2.26
CA TYR A 61 -9.42 7.33 -1.35
C TYR A 61 -10.28 8.59 -1.41
N LEU A 62 -10.89 8.96 -0.27
CA LEU A 62 -11.69 10.18 -0.10
C LEU A 62 -12.79 10.42 -1.16
N GLY A 63 -13.32 9.34 -1.74
CA GLY A 63 -14.34 9.41 -2.79
C GLY A 63 -13.79 9.31 -4.21
N SER A 64 -12.49 9.51 -4.39
CA SER A 64 -11.78 9.20 -5.64
C SER A 64 -11.32 7.74 -5.66
N ALA A 65 -10.94 7.23 -6.83
CA ALA A 65 -10.42 5.88 -6.98
C ALA A 65 -9.35 5.81 -8.07
N ILE A 66 -8.34 4.96 -7.84
CA ILE A 66 -7.25 4.68 -8.79
C ILE A 66 -7.30 3.18 -9.11
N ALA A 67 -7.21 2.84 -10.39
CA ALA A 67 -7.15 1.47 -10.87
C ALA A 67 -5.73 1.05 -11.26
N SER A 68 -5.45 -0.26 -11.25
CA SER A 68 -4.13 -0.81 -11.56
C SER A 68 -3.70 -0.60 -13.02
N ASP A 69 -4.64 -0.28 -13.91
CA ASP A 69 -4.37 0.11 -15.30
C ASP A 69 -4.00 1.60 -15.44
N GLY A 70 -3.88 2.33 -14.33
CA GLY A 70 -3.64 3.77 -14.30
C GLY A 70 -4.90 4.62 -14.42
N GLY A 71 -6.08 4.02 -14.51
CA GLY A 71 -7.36 4.73 -14.52
C GLY A 71 -7.59 5.52 -13.24
N LEU A 72 -8.10 6.76 -13.37
CA LEU A 72 -8.40 7.66 -12.27
C LEU A 72 -9.86 8.12 -12.35
N TRP A 73 -10.63 7.85 -11.29
CA TRP A 73 -11.98 8.39 -11.10
C TRP A 73 -11.95 9.43 -10.00
N LEU A 74 -12.38 10.64 -10.33
CA LEU A 74 -12.46 11.78 -9.41
C LEU A 74 -13.91 12.00 -8.97
N LYS A 75 -14.08 12.35 -7.70
CA LYS A 75 -15.36 12.80 -7.15
C LYS A 75 -15.59 14.28 -7.42
#